data_AF-A0A520KVG9-F1
#
_entry.id   AF-A0A520KVG9-F1
#
_cell.length_a   1.000
_cell.length_b   1.000
_cell.length_c   1.000
_cell.angle_alpha   90.00
_cell.angle_beta   90.00
_cell.angle_gamma   90.00
#
_symmetry.space_group_name_H-M   'P 1'
#
loop_
_entity.id
_entity.type
_entity.pdbx_description
1 polymer ?
#
loop_
_entity_poly.entity_id
_entity_poly.type
_entity_poly.pdbx_seq_one_letter_code
_entity_poly.pdbx_strand_id
1 'polypeptide(L)'
;MLEKIGRYEDLLCRCTVATFSSPLSEILLKMGFKNIKEAVFKRDKRYMKNILKRCDLMICGHQDERFACEMASDLGIPLITGKVITVILPDGYGYDDLDLSRFEGLKFDTYSHLIMRYLQAFEAFKVLTGAERPTFAPLAIKINEEIEIIDLIKSQS
;
A
#
# COMPACT_ATOMS: atom_id res chain seq x y z
N MET A 1 -5.35 18.73 21.12
CA MET A 1 -5.02 18.74 19.67
C MET A 1 -3.53 18.55 19.45
N LEU A 2 -2.67 19.35 20.09
CA LEU A 2 -1.20 19.22 20.05
C LEU A 2 -0.70 17.82 20.48
N GLU A 3 -1.27 17.22 21.53
CA GLU A 3 -0.91 15.86 21.97
C GLU A 3 -1.20 14.77 20.93
N LYS A 4 -2.28 14.92 20.15
CA LYS A 4 -2.60 13.96 19.07
C LYS A 4 -1.60 14.07 17.92
N ILE A 5 -1.15 15.28 17.61
CA ILE A 5 -0.15 15.53 16.56
C ILE A 5 1.20 14.93 16.97
N GLY A 6 1.66 15.19 18.20
CA GLY A 6 2.91 14.60 18.71
C GLY A 6 2.88 13.07 18.76
N ARG A 7 1.71 12.47 19.04
CA ARG A 7 1.54 11.01 19.00
C ARG A 7 1.67 10.44 17.58
N TYR A 8 1.15 11.12 16.56
CA TYR A 8 1.27 10.65 15.17
C TYR A 8 2.71 10.77 14.67
N GLU A 9 3.39 11.87 14.97
CA GLU A 9 4.81 12.03 14.60
C GLU A 9 5.69 10.92 15.20
N ASP A 10 5.49 10.58 16.48
CA ASP A 10 6.21 9.48 17.13
C ASP A 10 5.94 8.12 16.47
N LEU A 11 4.69 7.84 16.09
CA LEU A 11 4.34 6.61 15.37
C LEU A 11 5.02 6.55 13.99
N LEU A 12 4.93 7.62 13.20
CA LEU A 12 5.57 7.69 11.88
C LEU A 12 7.10 7.58 11.94
N CYS A 13 7.70 7.96 13.07
CA CYS A 13 9.14 7.82 13.32
C CYS A 13 9.56 6.39 13.75
N ARG A 14 8.63 5.56 14.21
CA ARG A 14 8.91 4.20 14.71
C ARG A 14 8.57 3.12 13.69
N CYS A 15 7.55 3.36 12.86
CA CYS A 15 7.13 2.41 11.85
C CYS A 15 8.12 2.36 10.67
N THR A 16 8.28 1.17 10.10
CA THR A 16 9.10 0.90 8.92
C THR A 16 8.20 0.59 7.73
N VAL A 17 8.26 1.42 6.69
CA VAL A 17 7.48 1.25 5.45
C VAL A 17 8.37 0.71 4.34
N ALA A 18 8.00 -0.42 3.74
CA ALA A 18 8.65 -0.92 2.54
C ALA A 18 7.97 -0.36 1.29
N THR A 19 8.79 0.15 0.35
CA THR A 19 8.34 0.65 -0.96
C THR A 19 9.25 0.14 -2.06
N PHE A 20 8.69 0.02 -3.27
CA PHE A 20 9.40 -0.42 -4.47
C PHE A 20 9.43 0.67 -5.56
N SER A 21 9.16 1.92 -5.18
CA SER A 21 9.03 3.08 -6.09
C SER A 21 9.62 4.34 -5.45
N SER A 22 10.64 4.93 -6.05
CA SER A 22 11.34 6.11 -5.48
C SER A 22 10.48 7.38 -5.33
N PRO A 23 9.54 7.72 -6.25
CA PRO A 23 8.68 8.89 -6.03
C PRO A 23 7.81 8.80 -4.77
N LEU A 24 7.50 7.57 -4.32
CA LEU A 24 6.71 7.38 -3.11
C LEU A 24 7.51 7.66 -1.85
N SER A 25 8.79 7.28 -1.82
CA SER A 25 9.67 7.54 -0.68
C SER A 25 9.77 9.02 -0.37
N GLU A 26 9.93 9.85 -1.41
CA GLU A 26 10.00 11.31 -1.24
C GLU A 26 8.71 11.89 -0.65
N ILE A 27 7.54 11.38 -1.08
CA ILE A 27 6.23 11.79 -0.56
C ILE A 27 6.11 11.38 0.91
N LEU A 28 6.47 10.14 1.25
CA LEU A 28 6.43 9.63 2.63
C LEU A 28 7.37 10.44 3.54
N LEU A 29 8.59 10.75 3.10
CA LEU A 29 9.52 11.60 3.87
C LEU A 29 8.92 12.98 4.17
N LYS A 30 8.28 13.61 3.18
CA LYS A 30 7.60 14.90 3.34
C LYS A 30 6.40 14.83 4.29
N MET A 31 5.73 13.68 4.35
CA MET A 31 4.63 13.40 5.28
C MET A 31 5.10 13.04 6.70
N GLY A 32 6.41 12.96 6.94
CA GLY A 32 6.98 12.75 8.28
C GLY A 32 7.44 11.33 8.58
N PHE A 33 7.26 10.37 7.65
CA PHE A 33 7.82 9.03 7.79
C PHE A 33 9.35 9.07 7.81
N LYS A 34 9.98 8.33 8.73
CA LYS A 34 11.45 8.34 8.87
C LYS A 34 12.13 7.04 8.44
N ASN A 35 11.50 5.88 8.67
CA ASN A 35 12.09 4.59 8.33
C ASN A 35 11.45 4.05 7.04
N ILE A 36 11.97 4.48 5.90
CA ILE A 36 11.51 4.00 4.59
C ILE A 36 12.55 3.04 4.03
N LYS A 37 12.09 1.85 3.65
CA LYS A 37 12.92 0.79 3.07
C LYS A 37 12.62 0.68 1.58
N GLU A 38 13.49 1.30 0.78
CA GLU A 38 13.45 1.12 -0.67
C GLU A 38 14.01 -0.25 -1.05
N ALA A 39 13.13 -1.12 -1.50
CA ALA A 39 13.45 -2.49 -1.87
C ALA A 39 13.43 -2.66 -3.39
N VAL A 40 14.34 -3.50 -3.89
CA VAL A 40 14.25 -3.99 -5.27
C VAL A 40 13.36 -5.21 -5.26
N PHE A 41 12.27 -5.15 -6.03
CA PHE A 41 11.36 -6.27 -6.15
C PHE A 41 12.01 -7.44 -6.90
N LYS A 42 11.94 -8.63 -6.31
CA LYS A 42 12.37 -9.88 -6.93
C LYS A 42 11.35 -10.96 -6.65
N ARG A 43 11.04 -11.77 -7.65
CA ARG A 43 10.16 -12.94 -7.51
C ARG A 43 10.90 -14.12 -6.83
N ASP A 44 11.43 -13.86 -5.64
CA ASP A 44 12.13 -14.81 -4.77
C ASP A 44 11.62 -14.62 -3.34
N LYS A 45 10.84 -15.59 -2.84
CA LYS A 45 10.23 -15.51 -1.50
C LYS A 45 11.27 -15.38 -0.39
N ARG A 46 12.40 -16.08 -0.48
CA ARG A 46 13.42 -16.07 0.58
C ARG A 46 14.12 -14.72 0.63
N TYR A 47 14.48 -14.19 -0.54
CA TYR A 47 15.02 -12.84 -0.65
C TYR A 47 14.03 -11.84 -0.06
N MET A 48 12.79 -11.84 -0.56
CA MET A 48 11.75 -10.88 -0.19
C MET A 48 11.41 -10.92 1.29
N LYS A 49 11.25 -12.11 1.90
CA LYS A 49 11.05 -12.24 3.35
C LYS A 49 12.20 -11.66 4.16
N ASN A 50 13.44 -11.86 3.72
CA ASN A 50 14.59 -11.29 4.42
C ASN A 50 14.64 -9.77 4.32
N ILE A 51 14.36 -9.20 3.15
CA ILE A 51 14.33 -7.74 2.97
C ILE A 51 13.10 -7.10 3.63
N LEU A 52 11.95 -7.76 3.69
CA LEU A 52 10.74 -7.19 4.29
C LEU A 52 10.58 -7.49 5.78
N LYS A 53 11.52 -8.24 6.37
CA LYS A 53 11.52 -8.56 7.80
C LYS A 53 11.54 -7.27 8.63
N ARG A 54 10.64 -7.19 9.63
CA ARG A 54 10.42 -6.03 10.52
C ARG A 54 9.87 -4.77 9.84
N CYS A 55 9.33 -4.88 8.63
CA CYS A 55 8.48 -3.83 8.09
C CYS A 55 7.11 -3.90 8.76
N ASP A 56 6.47 -2.75 8.94
CA ASP A 56 5.12 -2.63 9.52
C ASP A 56 4.06 -2.44 8.44
N LEU A 57 4.48 -2.06 7.23
CA LEU A 57 3.62 -1.81 6.08
C LEU A 57 4.41 -2.06 4.79
N MET A 58 3.75 -2.62 3.79
CA MET A 58 4.27 -2.69 2.43
C MET A 58 3.42 -1.85 1.48
N ILE A 59 4.06 -1.12 0.55
CA ILE A 59 3.38 -0.36 -0.50
C ILE A 59 3.93 -0.76 -1.86
N CYS A 60 3.03 -1.25 -2.71
CA CYS A 60 3.39 -1.74 -4.04
C CYS A 60 3.48 -0.63 -5.08
N GLY A 61 4.42 -0.84 -6.00
CA GLY A 61 4.44 -0.18 -7.30
C GLY A 61 3.43 -0.81 -8.25
N HIS A 62 3.87 -1.07 -9.48
CA HIS A 62 3.10 -1.75 -10.53
C HIS A 62 3.53 -3.20 -10.76
N GLN A 63 4.27 -3.76 -9.80
CA GLN A 63 4.90 -5.09 -9.89
C GLN A 63 3.86 -6.20 -9.69
N ASP A 64 4.32 -7.46 -9.68
CA ASP A 64 3.49 -8.65 -9.43
C ASP A 64 2.78 -8.55 -8.06
N GLU A 65 1.56 -8.01 -8.08
CA GLU A 65 0.75 -7.73 -6.90
C GLU A 65 0.28 -9.00 -6.21
N ARG A 66 0.01 -10.08 -6.98
CA ARG A 66 -0.30 -11.38 -6.41
C ARG A 66 0.85 -11.85 -5.51
N PHE A 67 2.07 -11.85 -6.02
CA PHE A 67 3.24 -12.22 -5.24
C PHE A 67 3.46 -11.28 -4.04
N ALA A 68 3.21 -9.99 -4.20
CA ALA A 68 3.31 -9.03 -3.10
C ALA A 68 2.27 -9.31 -2.00
N CYS A 69 1.03 -9.62 -2.36
CA CYS A 69 -0.02 -10.00 -1.41
C CYS A 69 0.37 -11.25 -0.64
N GLU A 70 0.91 -12.28 -1.32
CA GLU A 70 1.43 -13.48 -0.67
C GLU A 70 2.52 -13.13 0.36
N MET A 71 3.45 -12.23 0.01
CA MET A 71 4.52 -11.82 0.94
C MET A 71 4.01 -11.01 2.13
N ALA A 72 3.05 -10.12 1.92
CA ALA A 72 2.41 -9.36 3.00
C ALA A 72 1.69 -10.29 3.98
N SER A 73 0.90 -11.23 3.43
CA SER A 73 0.17 -12.24 4.19
C SER A 73 1.12 -13.15 4.98
N ASP A 74 2.16 -13.67 4.34
CA ASP A 74 3.19 -14.51 4.98
C ASP A 74 3.91 -13.80 6.15
N LEU A 75 4.01 -12.47 6.10
CA LEU A 75 4.66 -11.65 7.12
C LEU A 75 3.66 -11.09 8.16
N GLY A 76 2.36 -11.24 7.92
CA GLY A 76 1.30 -10.71 8.78
C GLY A 76 1.25 -9.18 8.80
N ILE A 77 1.61 -8.52 7.69
CA ILE A 77 1.65 -7.06 7.58
C ILE A 77 0.64 -6.56 6.54
N PRO A 78 0.08 -5.34 6.69
CA PRO A 78 -0.77 -4.76 5.67
C PRO A 78 -0.02 -4.47 4.37
N LEU A 79 -0.77 -4.46 3.27
CA LEU A 79 -0.30 -4.11 1.94
C LEU A 79 -1.19 -3.04 1.31
N ILE A 80 -0.57 -2.01 0.74
CA ILE A 80 -1.23 -1.05 -0.15
C ILE A 80 -0.86 -1.37 -1.59
N THR A 81 -1.86 -1.67 -2.41
CA THR A 81 -1.69 -2.04 -3.83
C THR A 81 -1.39 -0.81 -4.69
N GLY A 82 -0.87 -1.01 -5.90
CA GLY A 82 -0.47 0.07 -6.81
C GLY A 82 -1.01 0.01 -8.24
N LYS A 83 -1.75 -1.02 -8.66
CA LYS A 83 -2.56 -1.02 -9.90
C LYS A 83 -3.90 -0.33 -9.69
N VAL A 84 -4.56 -0.67 -8.60
CA VAL A 84 -5.62 0.13 -7.98
C VAL A 84 -5.16 0.44 -6.58
N ILE A 85 -5.66 1.50 -5.95
CA ILE A 85 -5.31 1.78 -4.55
C ILE A 85 -6.38 1.13 -3.66
N THR A 86 -5.98 0.07 -2.96
CA THR A 86 -6.72 -0.57 -1.88
C THR A 86 -5.75 -0.93 -0.75
N VAL A 87 -6.27 -1.24 0.43
CA VAL A 87 -5.48 -1.75 1.56
C VAL A 87 -5.93 -3.17 1.88
N ILE A 88 -5.00 -4.10 1.79
CA ILE A 88 -5.18 -5.49 2.22
C ILE A 88 -4.64 -5.59 3.64
N LEU A 89 -5.53 -5.82 4.59
CA LEU A 89 -5.20 -5.99 6.00
C LEU A 89 -4.85 -7.46 6.29
N PRO A 90 -4.13 -7.77 7.38
CA PRO A 90 -3.86 -9.14 7.79
C PRO A 90 -5.10 -9.78 8.47
N ASP A 91 -6.29 -9.62 7.88
CA ASP A 91 -7.58 -10.07 8.39
C ASP A 91 -8.13 -11.32 7.66
N GLY A 92 -7.35 -11.85 6.72
CA GLY A 92 -7.64 -13.10 6.01
C GLY A 92 -8.08 -12.92 4.56
N TYR A 93 -8.42 -11.70 4.13
CA TYR A 93 -8.67 -11.42 2.71
C TYR A 93 -7.36 -11.27 1.95
N GLY A 94 -7.24 -11.98 0.83
CA GLY A 94 -6.08 -11.96 -0.05
C GLY A 94 -6.37 -11.37 -1.42
N TYR A 95 -5.42 -11.59 -2.34
CA TYR A 95 -5.50 -11.11 -3.73
C TYR A 95 -6.70 -11.68 -4.49
N ASP A 96 -6.93 -12.98 -4.34
CA ASP A 96 -7.98 -13.71 -5.05
C ASP A 96 -9.37 -13.40 -4.47
N ASP A 97 -9.48 -13.24 -3.14
CA ASP A 97 -10.74 -12.89 -2.48
C ASP A 97 -11.26 -11.49 -2.86
N LEU A 98 -10.38 -10.64 -3.37
CA LEU A 98 -10.67 -9.26 -3.79
C LEU A 98 -10.74 -9.10 -5.33
N ASP A 99 -10.61 -10.19 -6.08
CA ASP A 99 -10.53 -10.22 -7.54
C ASP A 99 -9.64 -9.10 -8.14
N LEU A 100 -8.42 -8.98 -7.62
CA LEU A 100 -7.50 -7.95 -8.09
C LEU A 100 -6.89 -8.27 -9.47
N SER A 101 -7.03 -9.53 -9.92
CA SER A 101 -6.51 -10.03 -11.21
C SER A 101 -7.04 -9.25 -12.42
N ARG A 102 -8.28 -8.76 -12.35
CA ARG A 102 -8.91 -7.97 -13.42
C ARG A 102 -8.20 -6.64 -13.72
N PHE A 103 -7.31 -6.18 -12.84
CA PHE A 103 -6.61 -4.91 -12.97
C PHE A 103 -5.16 -5.03 -13.45
N GLU A 104 -4.64 -6.25 -13.70
CA GLU A 104 -3.23 -6.46 -14.08
C GLU A 104 -2.85 -5.69 -15.37
N GLY A 105 -3.78 -5.57 -16.32
CA GLY A 105 -3.61 -4.91 -17.61
C GLY A 105 -3.72 -3.39 -17.61
N LEU A 106 -4.00 -2.76 -16.46
CA LEU A 106 -4.14 -1.30 -16.38
C LEU A 106 -2.83 -0.59 -16.75
N LYS A 107 -2.98 0.45 -17.58
CA LYS A 107 -1.91 1.38 -17.95
C LYS A 107 -2.15 2.72 -17.27
N PHE A 108 -1.06 3.38 -16.90
CA PHE A 108 -1.08 4.65 -16.19
C PHE A 108 -0.20 5.65 -16.91
N ASP A 109 -0.72 6.84 -17.14
CA ASP A 109 0.10 7.99 -17.48
C ASP A 109 0.84 8.54 -16.24
N THR A 110 1.75 9.48 -16.45
CA THR A 110 2.57 10.08 -15.38
C THR A 110 1.74 10.82 -14.33
N TYR A 111 0.64 11.48 -14.71
CA TYR A 111 -0.21 12.21 -13.77
C TYR A 111 -1.01 11.26 -12.90
N SER A 112 -1.66 10.26 -13.51
CA SER A 112 -2.34 9.17 -12.81
C SER A 112 -1.41 8.49 -11.82
N HIS A 113 -0.18 8.19 -12.25
CA HIS A 113 0.85 7.62 -11.39
C HIS A 113 1.15 8.49 -10.17
N LEU A 114 1.30 9.81 -10.32
CA LEU A 114 1.60 10.71 -9.20
C LEU A 114 0.44 10.77 -8.19
N ILE A 115 -0.80 10.87 -8.66
CA ILE A 115 -2.00 10.89 -7.80
C ILE A 115 -2.06 9.60 -6.96
N MET A 116 -1.84 8.46 -7.60
CA MET A 116 -1.80 7.16 -6.92
C MET A 116 -0.78 7.14 -5.78
N ARG A 117 0.42 7.70 -5.95
CA ARG A 117 1.46 7.72 -4.90
C ARG A 117 1.03 8.56 -3.68
N TYR A 118 0.36 9.69 -3.90
CA TYR A 118 -0.20 10.49 -2.80
C TYR A 118 -1.30 9.74 -2.04
N LEU A 119 -2.19 9.07 -2.75
CA LEU A 119 -3.25 8.27 -2.12
C LEU A 119 -2.68 7.11 -1.32
N GLN A 120 -1.68 6.41 -1.86
CA GLN A 120 -0.98 5.36 -1.12
C GLN A 120 -0.31 5.88 0.16
N ALA A 121 0.35 7.03 0.08
CA ALA A 121 1.00 7.64 1.24
C ALA A 121 -0.04 8.07 2.31
N PHE A 122 -1.22 8.50 1.88
CA PHE A 122 -2.31 8.84 2.78
C PHE A 122 -2.92 7.61 3.46
N GLU A 123 -3.15 6.52 2.71
CA GLU A 123 -3.56 5.24 3.28
C GLU A 123 -2.51 4.70 4.26
N ALA A 124 -1.22 4.84 3.95
CA ALA A 124 -0.13 4.46 4.85
C ALA A 124 -0.19 5.20 6.19
N PHE A 125 -0.48 6.50 6.14
CA PHE A 125 -0.69 7.31 7.34
C PHE A 125 -1.85 6.77 8.17
N LYS A 126 -3.00 6.48 7.56
CA LYS A 126 -4.18 5.95 8.28
C LYS A 126 -3.90 4.60 8.92
N VAL A 127 -3.33 3.67 8.16
CA VAL A 127 -2.99 2.32 8.61
C VAL A 127 -2.05 2.35 9.82
N LEU A 128 -0.98 3.13 9.75
CA LEU A 128 0.06 3.11 10.78
C LEU A 128 -0.25 3.99 12.00
N THR A 129 -1.01 5.06 11.82
CA THR A 129 -1.39 5.93 12.96
C THR A 129 -2.68 5.49 13.65
N GLY A 130 -3.53 4.73 12.96
CA GLY A 130 -4.88 4.41 13.41
C GLY A 130 -5.77 5.65 13.56
N ALA A 131 -5.40 6.78 12.92
CA ALA A 131 -6.16 8.03 13.00
C ALA A 131 -7.58 7.85 12.44
N GLU A 132 -7.70 7.07 11.35
CA GLU A 132 -8.93 6.67 10.69
C GLU A 132 -8.79 5.26 10.14
N ARG A 133 -9.93 4.63 9.81
CA ARG A 133 -9.90 3.38 9.03
C ARG A 133 -9.37 3.66 7.61
N PRO A 134 -8.68 2.69 6.98
CA PRO A 134 -8.32 2.77 5.57
C PRO A 134 -9.54 3.13 4.72
N THR A 135 -9.42 4.10 3.81
CA THR A 135 -10.56 4.55 2.99
C THR A 135 -10.88 3.54 1.91
N PHE A 136 -9.86 2.86 1.40
CA PHE A 136 -9.99 1.90 0.33
C PHE A 136 -9.82 0.47 0.84
N ALA A 137 -10.49 0.12 1.94
CA ALA A 137 -10.63 -1.28 2.34
C ALA A 137 -12.08 -1.51 2.82
N PRO A 138 -12.88 -2.39 2.19
CA PRO A 138 -12.58 -3.25 1.04
C PRO A 138 -12.83 -2.57 -0.33
N LEU A 139 -12.92 -1.24 -0.38
CA LEU A 139 -13.07 -0.50 -1.64
C LEU A 139 -11.72 -0.41 -2.38
N ALA A 140 -11.73 -0.08 -3.66
CA ALA A 140 -10.55 0.33 -4.40
C ALA A 140 -10.82 1.63 -5.14
N ILE A 141 -9.78 2.41 -5.38
CA ILE A 141 -9.83 3.50 -6.36
C ILE A 141 -8.93 3.15 -7.55
N LYS A 142 -9.53 3.16 -8.73
CA LYS A 142 -8.86 3.03 -10.02
C LYS A 142 -8.68 4.42 -10.60
N ILE A 143 -7.45 4.72 -11.04
CA ILE A 143 -7.08 6.01 -11.62
C ILE A 143 -6.35 5.71 -12.92
N ASN A 144 -7.03 5.89 -14.03
CA ASN A 144 -6.47 5.81 -15.37
C ASN A 144 -7.02 6.99 -16.20
N GLU A 145 -7.57 6.73 -17.39
CA GLU A 145 -8.33 7.72 -18.16
C GLU A 145 -9.53 8.28 -17.38
N GLU A 146 -10.05 7.52 -16.41
CA GLU A 146 -11.13 7.91 -15.50
C GLU A 146 -10.77 7.60 -14.03
N ILE A 147 -11.45 8.26 -13.09
CA ILE A 147 -11.35 7.98 -11.66
C ILE A 147 -12.62 7.27 -11.21
N GLU A 148 -12.46 6.07 -10.67
CA GLU A 148 -13.57 5.18 -10.32
C GLU A 148 -13.33 4.56 -8.93
N ILE A 149 -14.35 4.60 -8.07
CA ILE A 149 -14.36 3.85 -6.80
C ILE A 149 -15.12 2.56 -7.00
N ILE A 150 -14.49 1.44 -6.64
CA ILE A 150 -14.96 0.09 -6.91
C ILE A 150 -15.13 -0.65 -5.59
N ASP A 151 -16.26 -1.31 -5.40
CA ASP A 151 -16.47 -2.24 -4.28
C ASP A 151 -15.92 -3.62 -4.67
N LEU A 152 -14.78 -4.02 -4.09
CA LEU A 152 -14.10 -5.25 -4.47
C LEU A 152 -14.91 -6.51 -4.11
N ILE A 153 -15.72 -6.44 -3.06
CA ILE A 153 -16.51 -7.59 -2.59
C ILE A 153 -17.80 -7.73 -3.40
N LYS A 154 -18.51 -6.63 -3.67
CA LYS A 154 -19.78 -6.69 -4.44
C LYS A 154 -19.58 -6.93 -5.92
N SER A 155 -18.41 -6.66 -6.45
CA SER A 155 -18.14 -6.82 -7.89
C SER A 155 -17.94 -8.27 -8.36
N GLN A 156 -18.17 -9.24 -7.47
CA GLN A 156 -18.10 -10.69 -7.75
C GLN A 156 -19.46 -11.33 -8.09
N SER A 157 -20.55 -10.54 -8.13
CA SER A 157 -21.92 -11.00 -8.42
C SER A 157 -22.36 -10.70 -9.84
#